data_AF-A0A922D1G9-F1
#
_entry.id   AF-A0A922D1G9-F1
#
_cell.length_a   1.000
_cell.length_b   1.000
_cell.length_c   1.000
_cell.angle_alpha   90.00
_cell.angle_beta   90.00
_cell.angle_gamma   90.00
#
_symmetry.space_group_name_H-M   'P 1'
#
loop_
_entity.id
_entity.type
_entity.pdbx_description
1 polymer ?
#
loop_
_entity_poly.entity_id
_entity_poly.type
_entity_poly.pdbx_seq_one_letter_code
_entity_poly.pdbx_strand_id
1 'polypeptide(L)'
;RRHRAANDGTLHFEPVPYNKKLLELNTSGKIHCKVAGGVSPTVTWYLNSEDPLPEGVTSSNGTLMVTEASRRHAGLYTCKAIDGEHTITANITLDIVVSPRVIEPASGQTVEAPLGQTVVLNCIVSGDPPPTTHWDRNLTILQKPQDGVDVENSVNASFARLLLLNNGSLMIRNVSAQHADRYGCTAGSAAGLARNELTLLVVHHVQESSGVAGKAVVVSISVAGAYMVLVLALMVYCRRRRLRRRQRGEKMELEMVDGREKLVEECEDDKVKVNGVPAQNGRLLPQEKDSGPDNSEVSAVSRASKKSGQFDRLSVPRSLIVEQIVLGRGEFGEVSLAKVDICQVKKLRNHEVTDTEPKLRPVLVKVLTTKDEVQLTEFRRQLDLFSRVKHANIVRLIGLCNESEPHCMLLEHTDW
;
A
#
# COMPACT_ATOMS: atom_id res chain seq x y z
N ARG A 1 44.20 -37.39 19.52
CA ARG A 1 43.36 -37.25 20.73
C ARG A 1 42.84 -35.81 20.79
N ARG A 2 41.60 -35.55 20.36
CA ARG A 2 40.96 -34.22 20.58
C ARG A 2 40.53 -34.16 22.04
N HIS A 3 40.90 -33.09 22.74
CA HIS A 3 40.34 -32.77 24.05
C HIS A 3 38.81 -32.61 23.86
N ARG A 4 38.07 -33.67 24.21
CA ARG A 4 36.65 -33.61 24.48
C ARG A 4 36.58 -32.81 25.77
N ALA A 5 36.10 -31.57 25.72
CA ALA A 5 35.67 -30.88 26.93
C ALA A 5 34.73 -31.84 27.66
N ALA A 6 35.04 -32.13 28.93
CA ALA A 6 34.18 -32.93 29.76
C ALA A 6 32.80 -32.26 29.76
N ASN A 7 31.78 -32.95 29.27
CA ASN A 7 30.41 -32.54 29.49
C ASN A 7 30.20 -32.80 30.99
N ASP A 8 30.18 -31.75 31.82
CA ASP A 8 30.14 -31.84 33.30
C ASP A 8 28.85 -32.52 33.81
N GLY A 9 27.95 -32.92 32.91
CA GLY A 9 26.70 -33.59 33.27
C GLY A 9 25.75 -32.69 34.07
N THR A 10 26.09 -31.43 34.28
CA THR A 10 25.27 -30.45 35.00
C THR A 10 23.99 -30.16 34.23
N LEU A 11 22.86 -30.18 34.95
CA LEU A 11 21.55 -29.85 34.39
C LEU A 11 21.53 -28.40 33.88
N HIS A 12 21.19 -28.21 32.62
CA HIS A 12 21.05 -26.89 32.01
C HIS A 12 20.00 -26.91 30.89
N PHE A 13 19.50 -25.73 30.51
CA PHE A 13 18.63 -25.62 29.35
C PHE A 13 19.43 -25.64 28.05
N GLU A 14 19.03 -26.50 27.11
CA GLU A 14 19.63 -26.58 25.78
C GLU A 14 18.53 -26.83 24.72
N PRO A 15 18.24 -25.85 23.85
CA PRO A 15 18.81 -24.49 23.81
C PRO A 15 18.34 -23.62 25.00
N VAL A 16 19.02 -22.50 25.23
CA VAL A 16 18.59 -21.46 26.18
C VAL A 16 17.18 -20.98 25.78
N PRO A 17 16.20 -20.97 26.70
CA PRO A 17 14.85 -20.51 26.39
C PRO A 17 14.83 -19.02 26.10
N TYR A 18 13.98 -18.59 25.17
CA TYR A 18 13.70 -17.17 24.94
C TYR A 18 12.99 -16.57 26.16
N ASN A 19 13.11 -15.26 26.37
CA ASN A 19 12.44 -14.56 27.47
C ASN A 19 10.99 -14.17 27.13
N LYS A 20 10.63 -14.15 25.83
CA LYS A 20 9.32 -13.70 25.37
C LYS A 20 8.80 -14.52 24.19
N LYS A 21 7.50 -14.79 24.17
CA LYS A 21 6.76 -15.37 23.04
C LYS A 21 5.58 -14.48 22.68
N LEU A 22 5.45 -14.18 21.39
CA LEU A 22 4.22 -13.65 20.83
C LEU A 22 3.39 -14.81 20.25
N LEU A 23 2.09 -14.81 20.53
CA LEU A 23 1.14 -15.74 19.94
C LEU A 23 -0.10 -14.97 19.45
N GLU A 24 -0.50 -15.23 18.21
CA GLU A 24 -1.64 -14.55 17.61
C GLU A 24 -2.96 -15.04 18.23
N LEU A 25 -3.90 -14.12 18.44
CA LEU A 25 -5.23 -14.43 18.96
C LEU A 25 -5.93 -15.52 18.12
N ASN A 26 -6.63 -16.42 18.79
CA ASN A 26 -7.35 -17.57 18.21
C ASN A 26 -6.45 -18.58 17.48
N THR A 27 -5.12 -18.50 17.64
CA THR A 27 -4.19 -19.50 17.09
C THR A 27 -3.69 -20.45 18.16
N SER A 28 -3.05 -21.55 17.76
CA SER A 28 -2.41 -22.48 18.69
C SER A 28 -0.90 -22.36 18.62
N GLY A 29 -0.24 -22.42 19.78
CA GLY A 29 1.18 -22.18 19.92
C GLY A 29 1.88 -23.22 20.78
N LYS A 30 3.19 -23.36 20.57
CA LYS A 30 4.06 -24.20 21.40
C LYS A 30 5.22 -23.40 21.96
N ILE A 31 5.52 -23.62 23.23
CA ILE A 31 6.69 -23.08 23.92
C ILE A 31 7.54 -24.25 24.38
N HIS A 32 8.74 -24.37 23.81
CA HIS A 32 9.65 -25.46 24.12
C HIS A 32 10.58 -25.06 25.25
N CYS A 33 10.67 -25.92 26.26
CA CYS A 33 11.71 -25.87 27.27
C CYS A 33 12.38 -27.24 27.31
N LYS A 34 13.62 -27.27 26.82
CA LYS A 34 14.42 -28.50 26.70
C LYS A 34 15.63 -28.40 27.61
N VAL A 35 15.98 -29.52 28.22
CA VAL A 35 17.11 -29.64 29.14
C VAL A 35 18.08 -30.69 28.64
N ALA A 36 19.35 -30.47 28.95
CA ALA A 36 20.45 -31.39 28.71
C ALA A 36 21.28 -31.54 29.99
N GLY A 37 22.09 -32.60 30.04
CA GLY A 37 22.74 -33.04 31.27
C GLY A 37 21.74 -33.65 32.27
N GLY A 38 22.21 -33.84 33.49
CA GLY A 38 21.48 -34.46 34.59
C GLY A 38 21.24 -35.96 34.46
N VAL A 39 20.57 -36.53 35.47
CA VAL A 39 20.21 -37.95 35.59
C VAL A 39 18.68 -38.09 35.57
N SER A 40 18.11 -38.09 34.36
CA SER A 40 16.65 -38.19 34.14
C SER A 40 15.86 -36.97 34.64
N PRO A 41 16.15 -35.76 34.12
CA PRO A 41 15.46 -34.55 34.55
C PRO A 41 13.98 -34.55 34.20
N THR A 42 13.15 -34.05 35.10
CA THR A 42 11.71 -33.84 34.89
C THR A 42 11.43 -32.36 34.67
N VAL A 43 10.67 -32.03 33.60
CA VAL A 43 10.30 -30.66 33.26
C VAL A 43 8.82 -30.43 33.55
N THR A 44 8.54 -29.36 34.30
CA THR A 44 7.19 -28.93 34.71
C THR A 44 6.98 -27.46 34.37
N TRP A 45 5.71 -27.08 34.16
CA TRP A 45 5.33 -25.73 33.75
C TRP A 45 4.31 -25.14 34.71
N TYR A 46 4.47 -23.85 34.96
CA TYR A 46 3.63 -23.06 35.85
C TYR A 46 3.28 -21.73 35.21
N LEU A 47 2.14 -21.16 35.57
CA LEU A 47 1.83 -19.75 35.34
C LEU A 47 2.33 -18.95 36.56
N ASN A 48 2.85 -17.75 36.35
CA ASN A 48 3.37 -16.85 37.40
C ASN A 48 4.26 -17.55 38.46
N SER A 49 5.17 -18.41 38.02
CA SER A 49 6.10 -19.21 38.85
C SER A 49 5.51 -20.45 39.51
N GLU A 50 4.33 -20.38 40.12
CA GLU A 50 3.76 -21.50 40.91
C GLU A 50 2.29 -21.81 40.61
N ASP A 51 1.57 -20.93 39.92
CA ASP A 51 0.15 -21.13 39.62
C ASP A 51 -0.04 -22.31 38.64
N PRO A 52 -1.16 -23.04 38.76
CA PRO A 52 -1.52 -24.06 37.79
C PRO A 52 -1.74 -23.45 36.39
N LEU A 53 -1.53 -24.28 35.37
CA LEU A 53 -1.80 -23.86 33.99
C LEU A 53 -3.30 -23.55 33.81
N PRO A 54 -3.64 -22.45 33.10
CA PRO A 54 -5.03 -22.10 32.84
C PRO A 54 -5.67 -23.09 31.86
N GLU A 55 -7.01 -23.10 31.81
CA GLU A 55 -7.76 -23.90 30.85
C GLU A 55 -7.34 -23.59 29.41
N GLY A 56 -7.19 -24.63 28.57
CA GLY A 56 -6.69 -24.50 27.20
C GLY A 56 -5.17 -24.44 27.09
N VAL A 57 -4.44 -24.59 28.21
CA VAL A 57 -2.98 -24.72 28.23
C VAL A 57 -2.57 -26.05 28.86
N THR A 58 -1.77 -26.81 28.13
CA THR A 58 -1.28 -28.13 28.57
C THR A 58 0.24 -28.20 28.46
N SER A 59 0.85 -29.16 29.14
CA SER A 59 2.29 -29.43 29.03
C SER A 59 2.52 -30.90 28.75
N SER A 60 3.42 -31.18 27.80
CA SER A 60 3.89 -32.54 27.52
C SER A 60 5.35 -32.51 27.09
N ASN A 61 6.18 -33.39 27.67
CA ASN A 61 7.60 -33.55 27.33
C ASN A 61 8.38 -32.21 27.30
N GLY A 62 8.20 -31.38 28.34
CA GLY A 62 8.84 -30.05 28.43
C GLY A 62 8.31 -29.00 27.46
N THR A 63 7.27 -29.31 26.68
CA THR A 63 6.63 -28.37 25.76
C THR A 63 5.28 -27.93 26.29
N LEU A 64 5.12 -26.63 26.51
CA LEU A 64 3.83 -26.01 26.75
C LEU A 64 3.07 -25.88 25.43
N MET A 65 1.79 -26.23 25.43
CA MET A 65 0.88 -26.12 24.30
C MET A 65 -0.30 -25.24 24.70
N VAL A 66 -0.51 -24.16 23.95
CA VAL A 66 -1.66 -23.26 24.11
C VAL A 66 -2.57 -23.51 22.91
N THR A 67 -3.82 -23.88 23.17
CA THR A 67 -4.86 -24.05 22.14
C THR A 67 -5.79 -22.86 22.14
N GLU A 68 -6.16 -22.38 20.95
CA GLU A 68 -7.11 -21.26 20.77
C GLU A 68 -6.78 -20.07 21.69
N ALA A 69 -5.64 -19.44 21.40
CA ALA A 69 -5.07 -18.40 22.23
C ALA A 69 -6.06 -17.26 22.48
N SER A 70 -6.24 -16.90 23.74
CA SER A 70 -7.08 -15.78 24.16
C SER A 70 -6.32 -14.93 25.18
N ARG A 71 -6.76 -13.69 25.41
CA ARG A 71 -6.07 -12.74 26.29
C ARG A 71 -5.78 -13.27 27.69
N ARG A 72 -6.59 -14.22 28.20
CA ARG A 72 -6.38 -14.86 29.52
C ARG A 72 -5.16 -15.79 29.58
N HIS A 73 -4.64 -16.21 28.43
CA HIS A 73 -3.43 -17.02 28.35
C HIS A 73 -2.17 -16.15 28.34
N ALA A 74 -2.28 -14.81 28.33
CA ALA A 74 -1.11 -13.95 28.48
C ALA A 74 -0.58 -14.02 29.92
N GLY A 75 0.75 -14.01 30.09
CA GLY A 75 1.36 -14.05 31.42
C GLY A 75 2.78 -14.58 31.44
N LEU A 76 3.34 -14.70 32.64
CA LEU A 76 4.70 -15.21 32.84
C LEU A 76 4.67 -16.73 33.03
N TYR A 77 5.09 -17.49 32.04
CA TYR A 77 5.19 -18.94 32.14
C TYR A 77 6.58 -19.35 32.64
N THR A 78 6.60 -20.19 33.67
CA THR A 78 7.84 -20.68 34.28
C THR A 78 8.03 -22.15 33.95
N CYS A 79 9.12 -22.45 33.27
CA CYS A 79 9.60 -23.81 33.08
C CYS A 79 10.55 -24.15 34.23
N LYS A 80 10.23 -25.21 34.98
CA LYS A 80 11.06 -25.72 36.07
C LYS A 80 11.54 -27.12 35.71
N ALA A 81 12.85 -27.32 35.69
CA ALA A 81 13.45 -28.62 35.50
C ALA A 81 14.16 -29.07 36.77
N ILE A 82 13.91 -30.32 37.18
CA ILE A 82 14.40 -30.90 38.42
C ILE A 82 15.12 -32.20 38.09
N ASP A 83 16.33 -32.37 38.62
CA ASP A 83 17.15 -33.58 38.55
C ASP A 83 17.69 -33.91 39.96
N GLY A 84 16.98 -34.79 40.66
CA GLY A 84 17.24 -35.04 42.08
C GLY A 84 17.11 -33.76 42.91
N GLU A 85 18.24 -33.26 43.43
CA GLU A 85 18.30 -32.02 44.23
C GLU A 85 18.58 -30.76 43.38
N HIS A 86 18.98 -30.92 42.12
CA HIS A 86 19.28 -29.78 41.24
C HIS A 86 18.01 -29.26 40.60
N THR A 87 17.79 -27.95 40.69
CA THR A 87 16.65 -27.27 40.06
C THR A 87 17.14 -26.09 39.24
N ILE A 88 16.66 -25.98 38.01
CA ILE A 88 16.84 -24.80 37.16
C ILE A 88 15.47 -24.30 36.70
N THR A 89 15.35 -22.98 36.54
CA THR A 89 14.11 -22.32 36.10
C THR A 89 14.36 -21.37 34.95
N ALA A 90 13.39 -21.27 34.04
CA ALA A 90 13.37 -20.30 32.97
C ALA A 90 12.00 -19.63 32.89
N ASN A 91 12.00 -18.32 32.76
CA ASN A 91 10.81 -17.49 32.72
C ASN A 91 10.58 -16.97 31.30
N ILE A 92 9.37 -17.16 30.80
CA ILE A 92 8.96 -16.84 29.43
C ILE A 92 7.66 -16.05 29.50
N THR A 93 7.69 -14.79 29.08
CA THR A 93 6.47 -13.98 28.96
C THR A 93 5.73 -14.36 27.67
N LEU A 94 4.49 -14.85 27.79
CA LEU A 94 3.59 -15.05 26.66
C LEU A 94 2.69 -13.82 26.51
N ASP A 95 2.81 -13.14 25.38
CA ASP A 95 1.90 -12.06 24.99
C ASP A 95 0.97 -12.55 23.86
N ILE A 96 -0.32 -12.26 24.03
CA ILE A 96 -1.32 -12.52 23.00
C ILE A 96 -1.50 -11.27 22.17
N VAL A 97 -1.22 -11.38 20.88
CA VAL A 97 -1.20 -10.26 19.94
C VAL A 97 -2.30 -10.40 18.88
N VAL A 98 -2.62 -9.28 18.25
CA VAL A 98 -3.51 -9.21 17.09
C VAL A 98 -2.75 -8.55 15.96
N SER A 99 -2.56 -9.30 14.88
CA SER A 99 -1.88 -8.85 13.66
C SER A 99 -2.55 -7.59 13.11
N PRO A 100 -1.79 -6.62 12.58
CA PRO A 100 -2.35 -5.43 11.99
C PRO A 100 -3.32 -5.75 10.86
N ARG A 101 -4.35 -4.92 10.69
CA ARG A 101 -5.26 -4.94 9.55
C ARG A 101 -5.51 -3.53 9.06
N VAL A 102 -5.52 -3.36 7.74
CA VAL A 102 -5.93 -2.11 7.10
C VAL A 102 -7.40 -2.22 6.72
N ILE A 103 -8.23 -1.40 7.35
CA ILE A 103 -9.68 -1.32 7.15
C ILE A 103 -9.98 -0.34 6.01
N GLU A 104 -9.31 0.80 6.01
CA GLU A 104 -9.31 1.77 4.91
C GLU A 104 -7.85 2.10 4.52
N PRO A 105 -7.49 2.15 3.23
CA PRO A 105 -8.38 1.87 2.09
C PRO A 105 -8.80 0.41 1.99
N ALA A 106 -9.95 0.17 1.38
CA ALA A 106 -10.32 -1.18 0.96
C ALA A 106 -9.42 -1.62 -0.20
N SER A 107 -9.10 -2.92 -0.29
CA SER A 107 -8.25 -3.44 -1.36
C SER A 107 -8.85 -3.14 -2.73
N GLY A 108 -8.10 -2.43 -3.60
CA GLY A 108 -8.55 -2.05 -4.94
C GLY A 108 -9.54 -0.87 -4.97
N GLN A 109 -9.70 -0.13 -3.87
CA GLN A 109 -10.55 1.06 -3.81
C GLN A 109 -10.11 2.10 -4.84
N THR A 110 -11.08 2.77 -5.48
CA THR A 110 -10.82 3.93 -6.34
C THR A 110 -11.41 5.18 -5.68
N VAL A 111 -10.62 6.24 -5.61
CA VAL A 111 -11.02 7.53 -5.05
C VAL A 111 -10.95 8.58 -6.15
N GLU A 112 -12.07 9.24 -6.42
CA GLU A 112 -12.11 10.37 -7.35
C GLU A 112 -11.89 11.68 -6.60
N ALA A 113 -10.94 12.48 -7.07
CA ALA A 113 -10.59 13.77 -6.50
C ALA A 113 -10.75 14.89 -7.55
N PRO A 114 -11.66 15.85 -7.33
CA PRO A 114 -11.83 16.97 -8.24
C PRO A 114 -10.56 17.84 -8.31
N LEU A 115 -10.19 18.26 -9.52
CA LEU A 115 -9.05 19.15 -9.74
C LEU A 115 -9.24 20.47 -8.96
N GLY A 116 -8.18 20.90 -8.28
CA GLY A 116 -8.13 22.10 -7.44
C GLY A 116 -8.69 21.91 -6.03
N GLN A 117 -9.35 20.80 -5.73
CA GLN A 117 -9.96 20.56 -4.41
C GLN A 117 -8.99 19.89 -3.44
N THR A 118 -9.43 19.73 -2.18
CA THR A 118 -8.71 18.94 -1.17
C THR A 118 -9.35 17.57 -1.04
N VAL A 119 -8.53 16.52 -1.02
CA VAL A 119 -8.97 15.14 -0.78
C VAL A 119 -8.23 14.58 0.44
N VAL A 120 -8.90 13.72 1.21
CA VAL A 120 -8.30 12.97 2.31
C VAL A 120 -8.37 11.50 1.98
N LEU A 121 -7.21 10.86 1.95
CA LEU A 121 -7.06 9.43 1.81
C LEU A 121 -6.98 8.84 3.22
N ASN A 122 -8.02 8.11 3.62
CA ASN A 122 -8.08 7.53 4.95
C ASN A 122 -7.12 6.36 5.11
N CYS A 123 -6.44 6.29 6.26
CA CYS A 123 -5.78 5.09 6.71
C CYS A 123 -6.34 4.66 8.07
N ILE A 124 -7.34 3.78 8.04
CA ILE A 124 -7.96 3.24 9.25
C ILE A 124 -7.41 1.85 9.46
N VAL A 125 -6.81 1.62 10.62
CA VAL A 125 -6.09 0.38 10.93
C VAL A 125 -6.49 -0.16 12.29
N SER A 126 -6.39 -1.47 12.45
CA SER A 126 -6.55 -2.14 13.74
C SER A 126 -5.37 -3.08 14.01
N GLY A 127 -5.15 -3.44 15.27
CA GLY A 127 -4.06 -4.30 15.70
C GLY A 127 -3.74 -4.09 17.17
N ASP A 128 -3.12 -5.10 17.78
CA ASP A 128 -2.68 -5.06 19.18
C ASP A 128 -1.33 -5.78 19.29
N PRO A 129 -0.21 -5.06 19.52
CA PRO A 129 -0.13 -3.64 19.87
C PRO A 129 -0.59 -2.68 18.76
N PRO A 130 -1.01 -1.44 19.10
CA PRO A 130 -1.47 -0.45 18.14
C PRO A 130 -0.44 -0.25 17.01
N PRO A 131 -0.83 -0.40 15.73
CA PRO A 131 0.09 -0.30 14.62
C PRO A 131 0.46 1.15 14.27
N THR A 132 1.68 1.35 13.82
CA THR A 132 2.12 2.59 13.16
C THR A 132 1.80 2.54 11.68
N THR A 133 1.43 3.70 11.09
CA THR A 133 0.99 3.79 9.69
C THR A 133 1.91 4.66 8.83
N HIS A 134 2.07 4.25 7.58
CA HIS A 134 2.86 4.94 6.57
C HIS A 134 2.20 4.90 5.20
N TRP A 135 2.37 5.97 4.43
CA TRP A 135 1.89 6.07 3.06
C TRP A 135 3.00 5.90 2.04
N ASP A 136 2.69 5.17 0.97
CA ASP A 136 3.48 5.11 -0.24
C ASP A 136 2.65 5.57 -1.43
N ARG A 137 3.33 6.12 -2.44
CA ARG A 137 2.80 6.46 -3.75
C ARG A 137 3.55 5.65 -4.80
N ASN A 138 2.86 4.75 -5.48
CA ASN A 138 3.43 3.79 -6.40
C ASN A 138 4.66 3.05 -5.81
N LEU A 139 4.53 2.56 -4.56
CA LEU A 139 5.61 1.90 -3.81
C LEU A 139 6.83 2.80 -3.51
N THR A 140 6.73 4.09 -3.82
CA THR A 140 7.68 5.10 -3.38
C THR A 140 7.15 5.73 -2.12
N ILE A 141 7.94 5.57 -1.07
CA ILE A 141 7.54 5.94 0.27
C ILE A 141 7.43 7.45 0.34
N LEU A 142 6.36 7.96 0.92
CA LEU A 142 6.22 9.39 1.15
C LEU A 142 7.03 9.76 2.42
N GLN A 143 8.26 10.22 2.23
CA GLN A 143 9.18 10.60 3.30
C GLN A 143 9.01 12.07 3.71
N LYS A 144 9.11 12.30 5.03
CA LYS A 144 9.19 13.63 5.62
C LYS A 144 10.65 14.10 5.61
N PRO A 145 11.01 15.30 5.12
CA PRO A 145 10.25 16.23 4.29
C PRO A 145 10.60 16.12 2.78
N GLN A 146 11.38 15.10 2.38
CA GLN A 146 12.00 15.02 1.04
C GLN A 146 10.96 15.01 -0.10
N ASP A 147 9.76 14.46 0.13
CA ASP A 147 8.68 14.41 -0.85
C ASP A 147 7.64 15.54 -0.69
N GLY A 148 7.98 16.59 0.08
CA GLY A 148 7.06 17.72 0.35
C GLY A 148 5.85 17.33 1.22
N VAL A 149 5.97 16.22 1.96
CA VAL A 149 4.97 15.79 2.95
C VAL A 149 5.31 16.36 4.32
N ASP A 150 4.41 17.20 4.84
CA ASP A 150 4.50 17.74 6.20
C ASP A 150 3.58 16.98 7.16
N VAL A 151 3.72 17.26 8.45
CA VAL A 151 2.84 16.75 9.51
C VAL A 151 1.90 17.85 9.94
N GLU A 152 0.68 17.50 10.34
CA GLU A 152 -0.34 18.43 10.83
C GLU A 152 0.16 19.43 11.89
N ASN A 153 1.08 19.01 12.76
CA ASN A 153 1.62 19.85 13.83
C ASN A 153 2.91 20.62 13.44
N SER A 154 3.30 20.61 12.17
CA SER A 154 4.52 21.29 11.69
C SER A 154 4.26 22.77 11.37
N VAL A 155 5.32 23.58 11.42
CA VAL A 155 5.26 25.02 11.07
C VAL A 155 4.81 25.23 9.61
N ASN A 156 5.14 24.28 8.73
CA ASN A 156 4.83 24.35 7.30
C ASN A 156 3.46 23.73 6.95
N ALA A 157 2.73 23.18 7.92
CA ALA A 157 1.48 22.45 7.72
C ALA A 157 0.42 23.26 6.94
N SER A 158 0.39 24.58 7.07
CA SER A 158 -0.56 25.46 6.36
C SER A 158 -0.27 25.57 4.86
N PHE A 159 0.98 25.46 4.45
CA PHE A 159 1.41 25.60 3.04
C PHE A 159 1.67 24.26 2.36
N ALA A 160 1.82 23.19 3.13
CA ALA A 160 2.01 21.85 2.65
C ALA A 160 0.90 21.41 1.68
N ARG A 161 1.31 20.85 0.54
CA ARG A 161 0.40 20.21 -0.42
C ARG A 161 -0.03 18.84 0.06
N LEU A 162 0.91 18.02 0.50
CA LEU A 162 0.67 16.73 1.13
C LEU A 162 0.86 16.88 2.64
N LEU A 163 -0.16 16.51 3.41
CA LEU A 163 -0.16 16.63 4.86
C LEU A 163 -0.54 15.29 5.48
N LEU A 164 0.36 14.73 6.29
CA LEU A 164 0.04 13.56 7.12
C LEU A 164 -0.67 14.02 8.39
N LEU A 165 -1.91 13.60 8.53
CA LEU A 165 -2.76 13.92 9.68
C LEU A 165 -2.37 13.06 10.89
N ASN A 166 -2.69 13.54 12.10
CA ASN A 166 -2.38 12.83 13.33
C ASN A 166 -3.09 11.45 13.44
N ASN A 167 -4.21 11.27 12.72
CA ASN A 167 -4.92 10.00 12.65
C ASN A 167 -4.34 9.01 11.61
N GLY A 168 -3.24 9.37 10.93
CA GLY A 168 -2.60 8.53 9.92
C GLY A 168 -3.11 8.71 8.50
N SER A 169 -4.16 9.51 8.26
CA SER A 169 -4.67 9.80 6.92
C SER A 169 -3.76 10.76 6.15
N LEU A 170 -3.73 10.63 4.82
CA LEU A 170 -2.98 11.52 3.93
C LEU A 170 -3.94 12.54 3.30
N MET A 171 -3.75 13.83 3.62
CA MET A 171 -4.48 14.93 2.99
C MET A 171 -3.68 15.49 1.82
N ILE A 172 -4.33 15.67 0.68
CA ILE A 172 -3.76 16.29 -0.52
C ILE A 172 -4.57 17.54 -0.84
N ARG A 173 -3.94 18.72 -0.73
CA ARG A 173 -4.54 20.03 -1.03
C ARG A 173 -4.26 20.46 -2.46
N ASN A 174 -5.24 21.14 -3.06
CA ASN A 174 -5.17 21.64 -4.45
C ASN A 174 -4.74 20.53 -5.41
N VAL A 175 -5.58 19.50 -5.48
CA VAL A 175 -5.35 18.30 -6.29
C VAL A 175 -5.09 18.71 -7.74
N SER A 176 -4.06 18.11 -8.35
CA SER A 176 -3.69 18.34 -9.76
C SER A 176 -3.44 17.01 -10.43
N ALA A 177 -3.41 16.98 -11.77
CA ALA A 177 -3.26 15.74 -12.53
C ALA A 177 -2.03 14.91 -12.12
N GLN A 178 -0.96 15.56 -11.67
CA GLN A 178 0.25 14.90 -11.15
C GLN A 178 0.04 14.15 -9.84
N HIS A 179 -1.09 14.28 -9.15
CA HIS A 179 -1.38 13.52 -7.93
C HIS A 179 -2.09 12.20 -8.24
N ALA A 180 -2.61 12.00 -9.46
CA ALA A 180 -3.24 10.74 -9.85
C ALA A 180 -2.22 9.60 -9.80
N ASP A 181 -2.47 8.60 -8.94
CA ASP A 181 -1.56 7.47 -8.75
C ASP A 181 -2.17 6.38 -7.86
N ARG A 182 -1.43 5.29 -7.66
CA ARG A 182 -1.70 4.29 -6.63
C ARG A 182 -1.10 4.73 -5.30
N TYR A 183 -1.91 4.77 -4.26
CA TYR A 183 -1.48 5.09 -2.90
C TYR A 183 -1.69 3.89 -1.99
N GLY A 184 -0.65 3.49 -1.26
CA GLY A 184 -0.71 2.41 -0.29
C GLY A 184 -0.66 2.94 1.13
N CYS A 185 -1.51 2.41 2.01
CA CYS A 185 -1.31 2.54 3.45
C CYS A 185 -0.79 1.23 4.03
N THR A 186 0.35 1.32 4.70
CA THR A 186 0.99 0.20 5.39
C THR A 186 0.86 0.39 6.89
N ALA A 187 0.42 -0.63 7.61
CA ALA A 187 0.27 -0.68 9.06
C ALA A 187 1.20 -1.77 9.63
N GLY A 188 2.00 -1.44 10.65
CA GLY A 188 2.92 -2.41 11.26
C GLY A 188 2.98 -2.34 12.78
N SER A 189 3.18 -3.50 13.42
CA SER A 189 3.37 -3.62 14.86
C SER A 189 4.29 -4.82 15.18
N ALA A 190 4.50 -5.11 16.47
CA ALA A 190 5.23 -6.30 16.90
C ALA A 190 4.57 -7.61 16.43
N ALA A 191 3.27 -7.58 16.14
CA ALA A 191 2.47 -8.73 15.75
C ALA A 191 2.58 -9.07 14.25
N GLY A 192 2.93 -8.09 13.41
CA GLY A 192 3.00 -8.29 11.97
C GLY A 192 2.89 -7.00 11.17
N LEU A 193 2.49 -7.14 9.91
CA LEU A 193 2.33 -6.08 8.93
C LEU A 193 1.05 -6.32 8.12
N ALA A 194 0.39 -5.24 7.70
CA ALA A 194 -0.66 -5.28 6.68
C ALA A 194 -0.56 -4.05 5.76
N ARG A 195 -0.94 -4.20 4.50
CA ARG A 195 -1.00 -3.10 3.53
C ARG A 195 -2.23 -3.24 2.65
N ASN A 196 -2.98 -2.15 2.49
CA ASN A 196 -3.95 -2.01 1.40
C ASN A 196 -3.61 -0.79 0.56
N GLU A 197 -4.12 -0.77 -0.67
CA GLU A 197 -3.91 0.31 -1.61
C GLU A 197 -5.21 0.77 -2.27
N LEU A 198 -5.19 2.02 -2.71
CA LEU A 198 -6.22 2.66 -3.50
C LEU A 198 -5.63 3.29 -4.77
N THR A 199 -6.47 3.51 -5.77
CA THR A 199 -6.16 4.32 -6.96
C THR A 199 -6.82 5.68 -6.84
N LEU A 200 -6.03 6.75 -6.89
CA LEU A 200 -6.52 8.14 -6.91
C LEU A 200 -6.69 8.60 -8.37
N LEU A 201 -7.92 8.89 -8.76
CA LEU A 201 -8.27 9.47 -10.06
C LEU A 201 -8.55 10.96 -9.91
N VAL A 202 -7.90 11.77 -10.73
CA VAL A 202 -8.13 13.22 -10.74
C VAL A 202 -9.16 13.55 -11.81
N VAL A 203 -10.32 14.03 -11.39
CA VAL A 203 -11.43 14.33 -12.28
C VAL A 203 -11.58 15.83 -12.48
N HIS A 204 -11.82 16.25 -13.72
CA HIS A 204 -12.29 17.60 -13.99
C HIS A 204 -13.79 17.65 -13.76
N HIS A 205 -14.22 18.27 -12.67
CA HIS A 205 -15.61 18.69 -12.59
C HIS A 205 -15.83 19.84 -13.57
N VAL A 206 -16.40 19.52 -14.73
CA VAL A 206 -17.15 20.52 -15.49
C VAL A 206 -18.36 20.82 -14.62
N GLN A 207 -18.32 21.97 -13.95
CA GLN A 207 -19.48 22.49 -13.26
C GLN A 207 -20.50 22.81 -14.35
N GLU A 208 -21.34 21.83 -14.72
CA GLU A 208 -22.53 22.08 -15.50
C GLU A 208 -23.31 23.10 -14.68
N SER A 209 -23.26 24.35 -15.12
CA SER A 209 -24.10 25.41 -14.58
C SER A 209 -25.53 25.09 -14.97
N SER A 210 -26.13 24.10 -14.31
CA SER A 210 -27.56 24.01 -14.03
C SER A 210 -27.95 25.14 -13.06
N GLY A 211 -27.33 26.32 -13.23
CA GLY A 211 -27.71 27.53 -12.57
C GLY A 211 -29.13 27.82 -12.99
N VAL A 212 -30.05 27.75 -12.03
CA VAL A 212 -31.41 28.29 -12.10
C VAL A 212 -31.40 29.70 -12.72
N ALA A 213 -30.31 30.45 -12.52
CA ALA A 213 -30.03 31.72 -13.17
C ALA A 213 -29.98 31.67 -14.73
N GLY A 214 -29.36 30.66 -15.34
CA GLY A 214 -29.30 30.52 -16.80
C GLY A 214 -30.67 30.27 -17.41
N LYS A 215 -31.50 29.42 -16.77
CA LYS A 215 -32.89 29.19 -17.19
C LYS A 215 -33.75 30.45 -16.99
N ALA A 216 -33.59 31.17 -15.89
CA ALA A 216 -34.31 32.42 -15.63
C ALA A 216 -33.95 33.54 -16.63
N VAL A 217 -32.67 33.66 -16.99
CA VAL A 217 -32.20 34.65 -17.98
C VAL A 217 -32.78 34.35 -19.37
N VAL A 218 -32.75 33.09 -19.81
CA VAL A 218 -33.31 32.70 -21.12
C VAL A 218 -34.82 32.92 -21.19
N VAL A 219 -35.56 32.61 -20.11
CA VAL A 219 -37.00 32.89 -20.04
C VAL A 219 -37.27 34.40 -20.07
N SER A 220 -36.50 35.21 -19.35
CA SER A 220 -36.68 36.67 -19.34
C SER A 220 -36.43 37.32 -20.71
N ILE A 221 -35.41 36.88 -21.45
CA ILE A 221 -35.11 37.37 -22.80
C ILE A 221 -36.22 36.95 -23.78
N SER A 222 -36.73 35.72 -23.66
CA SER A 222 -37.80 35.21 -24.51
C SER A 222 -39.11 35.99 -24.32
N VAL A 223 -39.46 36.30 -23.06
CA VAL A 223 -40.65 37.10 -22.73
C VAL A 223 -40.50 38.54 -23.20
N ALA A 224 -39.33 39.16 -23.01
CA ALA A 224 -39.04 40.50 -23.51
C ALA A 224 -39.10 40.57 -25.05
N GLY A 225 -38.55 39.56 -25.74
CA GLY A 225 -38.62 39.43 -27.19
C GLY A 225 -40.06 39.31 -27.70
N ALA A 226 -40.87 38.44 -27.07
CA ALA A 226 -42.29 38.30 -27.41
C ALA A 226 -43.08 39.60 -27.19
N TYR A 227 -42.81 40.32 -26.10
CA TYR A 227 -43.45 41.60 -25.82
C TYR A 227 -43.08 42.67 -26.87
N MET A 228 -41.80 42.75 -27.25
CA MET A 228 -41.34 43.68 -28.29
C MET A 228 -41.98 43.38 -29.64
N VAL A 229 -42.08 42.10 -30.03
CA VAL A 229 -42.78 41.69 -31.26
C VAL A 229 -44.25 42.06 -31.21
N LEU A 230 -44.92 41.89 -30.06
CA LEU A 230 -46.33 42.22 -29.89
C LEU A 230 -46.58 43.73 -29.97
N VAL A 231 -45.72 44.55 -29.35
CA VAL A 231 -45.77 46.02 -29.47
C VAL A 231 -45.52 46.46 -30.91
N LEU A 232 -44.54 45.89 -31.61
CA LEU A 232 -44.28 46.18 -33.02
C LEU A 232 -45.47 45.77 -33.91
N ALA A 233 -46.07 44.60 -33.66
CA ALA A 233 -47.26 44.15 -34.37
C ALA A 233 -48.45 45.10 -34.14
N LEU A 234 -48.66 45.58 -32.90
CA LEU A 234 -49.68 46.58 -32.57
C LEU A 234 -49.39 47.93 -33.23
N MET A 235 -48.14 48.38 -33.23
CA MET A 235 -47.71 49.60 -33.92
C MET A 235 -47.98 49.51 -35.43
N VAL A 236 -47.62 48.39 -36.06
CA VAL A 236 -47.92 48.11 -37.48
C VAL A 236 -49.42 48.02 -37.72
N TYR A 237 -50.18 47.36 -36.83
CA TYR A 237 -51.64 47.29 -36.90
C TYR A 237 -52.28 48.68 -36.80
N CYS A 238 -51.87 49.51 -35.84
CA CYS A 238 -52.33 50.88 -35.66
C CYS A 238 -51.94 51.75 -36.86
N ARG A 239 -50.73 51.59 -37.41
CA ARG A 239 -50.26 52.30 -38.61
C ARG A 239 -51.06 51.88 -39.84
N ARG A 240 -51.26 50.57 -40.06
CA ARG A 240 -52.13 50.03 -41.12
C ARG A 240 -53.57 50.46 -40.95
N ARG A 241 -54.10 50.54 -39.72
CA ARG A 241 -55.46 51.00 -39.44
C ARG A 241 -55.61 52.50 -39.67
N ARG A 242 -54.62 53.32 -39.32
CA ARG A 242 -54.57 54.75 -39.66
C ARG A 242 -54.47 54.95 -41.18
N LEU A 243 -53.65 54.16 -41.88
CA LEU A 243 -53.56 54.18 -43.34
C LEU A 243 -54.86 53.70 -43.99
N ARG A 244 -55.50 52.63 -43.50
CA ARG A 244 -56.83 52.20 -43.95
C ARG A 244 -57.93 53.22 -43.67
N ARG A 245 -57.80 54.05 -42.62
CA ARG A 245 -58.69 55.20 -42.38
C ARG A 245 -58.43 56.34 -43.37
N ARG A 246 -57.17 56.63 -43.70
CA ARG A 246 -56.81 57.58 -44.78
C ARG A 246 -57.31 57.09 -46.13
N GLN A 247 -57.09 55.81 -46.45
CA GLN A 247 -57.61 55.17 -47.65
C GLN A 247 -59.14 55.07 -47.63
N ARG A 248 -59.84 54.85 -46.51
CA ARG A 248 -61.32 54.97 -46.47
C ARG A 248 -61.82 56.42 -46.57
N GLY A 249 -60.98 57.41 -46.23
CA GLY A 249 -61.25 58.83 -46.46
C GLY A 249 -61.08 59.25 -47.92
N GLU A 250 -60.10 58.68 -48.64
CA GLU A 250 -59.86 58.95 -50.07
C GLU A 250 -60.63 57.99 -51.02
N LYS A 251 -61.00 56.79 -50.56
CA LYS A 251 -61.72 55.78 -51.37
C LYS A 251 -63.24 56.00 -51.42
N MET A 252 -63.78 56.94 -50.63
CA MET A 252 -65.15 57.44 -50.82
C MET A 252 -65.22 58.50 -51.94
N GLU A 253 -64.08 59.05 -52.38
CA GLU A 253 -64.00 60.07 -53.43
C GLU A 253 -63.57 59.50 -54.80
N LEU A 254 -62.99 58.30 -54.85
CA LEU A 254 -62.42 57.68 -56.06
C LEU A 254 -63.07 56.34 -56.50
N GLU A 255 -64.09 55.83 -55.79
CA GLU A 255 -64.94 54.70 -56.24
C GLU A 255 -66.23 55.16 -56.97
N MET A 256 -66.18 56.30 -57.67
CA MET A 256 -67.19 56.68 -58.69
C MET A 256 -66.64 56.66 -60.12
N VAL A 257 -65.38 56.29 -60.33
CA VAL A 257 -64.80 56.18 -61.67
C VAL A 257 -64.05 54.86 -61.75
N ASP A 258 -64.24 54.15 -62.85
CA ASP A 258 -63.41 53.03 -63.28
C ASP A 258 -63.73 51.64 -62.70
N GLY A 259 -65.00 51.25 -62.81
CA GLY A 259 -65.34 49.85 -62.97
C GLY A 259 -65.10 49.43 -64.42
N ARG A 260 -63.90 48.94 -64.76
CA ARG A 260 -63.68 48.25 -66.03
C ARG A 260 -62.44 47.33 -66.01
N GLU A 261 -62.70 46.04 -66.28
CA GLU A 261 -61.75 45.01 -66.77
C GLU A 261 -60.69 44.50 -65.76
N LYS A 262 -60.14 43.28 -65.79
CA LYS A 262 -60.34 41.94 -66.39
C LYS A 262 -59.30 41.04 -65.66
N LEU A 263 -59.67 39.89 -65.10
CA LEU A 263 -59.44 38.52 -65.61
C LEU A 263 -57.97 38.06 -65.80
N VAL A 264 -57.60 36.99 -65.05
CA VAL A 264 -57.08 35.67 -65.53
C VAL A 264 -55.59 35.27 -65.36
N GLU A 265 -55.44 34.00 -64.91
CA GLU A 265 -54.42 32.92 -65.13
C GLU A 265 -53.08 32.76 -64.35
N GLU A 266 -53.05 31.67 -63.56
CA GLU A 266 -52.32 30.36 -63.71
C GLU A 266 -50.78 30.12 -63.58
N CYS A 267 -50.48 29.06 -62.78
CA CYS A 267 -49.58 27.87 -62.95
C CYS A 267 -48.05 28.02 -63.22
N GLU A 268 -47.12 27.08 -62.95
CA GLU A 268 -46.91 25.88 -62.09
C GLU A 268 -45.45 25.38 -62.36
N ASP A 269 -44.85 24.54 -61.48
CA ASP A 269 -43.89 23.40 -61.72
C ASP A 269 -42.45 23.59 -62.32
N ASP A 270 -41.40 22.71 -62.21
CA ASP A 270 -41.04 21.50 -61.41
C ASP A 270 -39.51 21.14 -61.60
N LYS A 271 -38.92 20.38 -60.65
CA LYS A 271 -37.89 19.27 -60.66
C LYS A 271 -36.55 19.15 -61.49
N VAL A 272 -35.49 18.55 -60.86
CA VAL A 272 -34.79 17.22 -61.11
C VAL A 272 -33.28 17.14 -60.65
N LYS A 273 -32.85 15.92 -60.20
CA LYS A 273 -31.58 15.35 -59.63
C LYS A 273 -30.46 14.94 -60.64
N VAL A 274 -29.27 14.45 -60.16
CA VAL A 274 -28.61 13.12 -60.47
C VAL A 274 -27.28 12.88 -59.67
N ASN A 275 -26.90 11.60 -59.45
CA ASN A 275 -25.77 11.00 -58.66
C ASN A 275 -24.63 10.36 -59.52
N GLY A 276 -23.49 9.94 -58.89
CA GLY A 276 -22.61 8.83 -59.37
C GLY A 276 -21.24 8.61 -58.66
N VAL A 277 -20.79 7.33 -58.47
CA VAL A 277 -19.49 6.78 -57.93
C VAL A 277 -19.08 5.54 -58.78
N PRO A 278 -17.82 5.00 -58.81
CA PRO A 278 -17.44 3.70 -58.15
C PRO A 278 -15.91 3.47 -57.80
N ALA A 279 -15.51 2.22 -57.42
CA ALA A 279 -14.26 1.76 -56.71
C ALA A 279 -13.42 0.63 -57.38
N GLN A 280 -12.20 0.25 -56.86
CA GLN A 280 -11.69 -1.14 -56.50
C GLN A 280 -10.13 -1.39 -56.35
N ASN A 281 -9.76 -2.17 -55.30
CA ASN A 281 -8.87 -3.38 -55.09
C ASN A 281 -7.31 -3.54 -55.30
N GLY A 282 -6.67 -4.33 -54.39
CA GLY A 282 -5.40 -5.12 -54.55
C GLY A 282 -4.76 -5.69 -53.24
N ARG A 283 -4.16 -6.92 -53.21
CA ARG A 283 -3.80 -7.80 -52.02
C ARG A 283 -2.44 -8.58 -52.21
N LEU A 284 -1.72 -8.97 -51.12
CA LEU A 284 -1.07 -10.31 -50.77
C LEU A 284 0.23 -10.28 -49.87
N LEU A 285 0.45 -11.36 -49.07
CA LEU A 285 1.46 -11.67 -47.98
C LEU A 285 2.61 -12.64 -48.47
N PRO A 286 3.36 -13.52 -47.69
CA PRO A 286 3.83 -13.66 -46.26
C PRO A 286 5.33 -14.18 -46.08
N GLN A 287 5.88 -14.42 -44.85
CA GLN A 287 6.59 -15.66 -44.36
C GLN A 287 7.27 -15.59 -42.95
N GLU A 288 7.69 -16.76 -42.44
CA GLU A 288 7.87 -17.28 -41.04
C GLU A 288 9.32 -17.42 -40.46
N LYS A 289 9.41 -17.70 -39.13
CA LYS A 289 10.08 -18.85 -38.41
C LYS A 289 11.35 -18.73 -37.52
N ASP A 290 11.17 -19.26 -36.28
CA ASP A 290 11.94 -20.23 -35.43
C ASP A 290 13.33 -20.02 -34.73
N SER A 291 13.29 -20.18 -33.39
CA SER A 291 14.02 -21.10 -32.44
C SER A 291 15.56 -21.09 -32.20
N GLY A 292 15.97 -21.27 -30.93
CA GLY A 292 17.13 -22.13 -30.54
C GLY A 292 17.98 -21.75 -29.30
N PRO A 293 18.57 -22.69 -28.52
CA PRO A 293 18.97 -22.56 -27.09
C PRO A 293 20.51 -22.62 -26.82
N ASP A 294 21.00 -22.55 -25.56
CA ASP A 294 21.90 -23.52 -24.86
C ASP A 294 22.54 -23.01 -23.53
N ASN A 295 23.14 -23.96 -22.80
CA ASN A 295 23.36 -24.09 -21.35
C ASN A 295 24.73 -23.63 -20.76
N SER A 296 24.79 -23.65 -19.41
CA SER A 296 25.77 -24.37 -18.56
C SER A 296 26.85 -23.62 -17.73
N GLU A 297 26.80 -23.97 -16.43
CA GLU A 297 27.88 -24.46 -15.55
C GLU A 297 28.73 -23.57 -14.62
N VAL A 298 29.15 -24.27 -13.56
CA VAL A 298 29.54 -23.87 -12.20
C VAL A 298 31.04 -24.14 -12.01
N SER A 299 31.73 -23.36 -11.19
CA SER A 299 32.93 -23.86 -10.48
C SER A 299 33.17 -23.15 -9.15
N ALA A 300 33.89 -23.82 -8.27
CA ALA A 300 33.81 -23.69 -6.81
C ALA A 300 35.18 -23.44 -6.14
N VAL A 301 35.09 -23.06 -4.86
CA VAL A 301 36.04 -23.27 -3.73
C VAL A 301 37.01 -22.14 -3.35
N SER A 302 36.80 -21.58 -2.15
CA SER A 302 37.77 -21.64 -1.03
C SER A 302 37.13 -21.24 0.31
N ARG A 303 37.54 -21.95 1.38
CA ARG A 303 37.11 -21.83 2.78
C ARG A 303 38.28 -21.27 3.60
N ALA A 304 38.06 -20.22 4.40
CA ALA A 304 38.43 -20.11 5.83
C ALA A 304 38.48 -18.65 6.31
N SER A 305 37.43 -18.19 7.00
CA SER A 305 37.52 -17.25 8.13
C SER A 305 36.48 -17.68 9.16
N LYS A 306 36.92 -18.45 10.17
CA LYS A 306 36.02 -19.15 11.08
C LYS A 306 35.69 -18.29 12.30
N LYS A 307 34.41 -17.91 12.32
CA LYS A 307 33.54 -17.44 13.42
C LYS A 307 33.24 -15.94 13.53
N SER A 308 33.97 -15.06 12.83
CA SER A 308 33.40 -13.78 12.35
C SER A 308 32.93 -13.90 10.90
N GLY A 309 33.53 -14.82 10.12
CA GLY A 309 33.29 -14.94 8.68
C GLY A 309 32.25 -15.95 8.21
N GLN A 310 31.38 -16.42 9.10
CA GLN A 310 30.29 -17.33 8.70
C GLN A 310 29.28 -16.62 7.78
N PHE A 311 29.10 -15.32 7.96
CA PHE A 311 28.12 -14.52 7.23
C PHE A 311 28.74 -13.41 6.37
N ASP A 312 30.07 -13.36 6.20
CA ASP A 312 30.73 -12.34 5.37
C ASP A 312 30.18 -12.31 3.94
N ARG A 313 29.81 -13.47 3.39
CA ARG A 313 29.17 -13.59 2.07
C ARG A 313 27.76 -12.99 1.99
N LEU A 314 27.18 -12.65 3.14
CA LEU A 314 25.90 -11.97 3.26
C LEU A 314 26.10 -10.50 3.64
N SER A 315 27.34 -10.01 3.80
CA SER A 315 27.59 -8.62 4.18
C SER A 315 27.02 -7.68 3.12
N VAL A 316 26.22 -6.72 3.57
CA VAL A 316 25.66 -5.65 2.74
C VAL A 316 26.00 -4.32 3.39
N PRO A 317 26.74 -3.43 2.68
CA PRO A 317 27.02 -2.09 3.16
C PRO A 317 25.73 -1.34 3.45
N ARG A 318 25.73 -0.64 4.58
CA ARG A 318 24.56 0.10 5.06
C ARG A 318 24.11 1.18 4.08
N SER A 319 25.03 1.72 3.30
CA SER A 319 24.78 2.72 2.24
C SER A 319 23.93 2.21 1.07
N LEU A 320 23.80 0.89 0.89
CA LEU A 320 22.94 0.31 -0.16
C LEU A 320 21.48 0.21 0.27
N ILE A 321 21.18 0.45 1.55
CA ILE A 321 19.83 0.48 2.10
C ILE A 321 19.33 1.91 1.98
N VAL A 322 18.30 2.12 1.18
CA VAL A 322 17.69 3.42 0.92
C VAL A 322 16.20 3.39 1.18
N GLU A 323 15.58 4.56 1.32
CA GLU A 323 14.13 4.69 1.54
C GLU A 323 13.62 3.86 2.74
N GLN A 324 14.33 3.92 3.88
CA GLN A 324 13.96 3.13 5.06
C GLN A 324 12.79 3.76 5.83
N ILE A 325 11.74 2.98 6.11
CA ILE A 325 10.65 3.32 7.02
C ILE A 325 10.60 2.31 8.14
N VAL A 326 10.57 2.77 9.39
CA VAL A 326 10.23 1.91 10.54
C VAL A 326 8.76 1.50 10.48
N LEU A 327 8.48 0.24 10.18
CA LEU A 327 7.14 -0.34 10.19
C LEU A 327 6.64 -0.61 11.61
N GLY A 328 7.55 -0.82 12.55
CA GLY A 328 7.22 -1.11 13.94
C GLY A 328 8.43 -1.62 14.73
N ARG A 329 8.17 -2.17 15.91
CA ARG A 329 9.20 -2.83 16.75
C ARG A 329 8.82 -4.28 17.01
N GLY A 330 9.71 -5.19 16.65
CA GLY A 330 9.61 -6.60 16.98
C GLY A 330 10.41 -6.96 18.24
N GLU A 331 10.61 -8.26 18.46
CA GLU A 331 11.29 -8.82 19.65
C GLU A 331 12.73 -8.31 19.86
N PHE A 332 13.46 -7.97 18.79
CA PHE A 332 14.88 -7.59 18.88
C PHE A 332 15.14 -6.10 18.61
N GLY A 333 14.12 -5.35 18.19
CA GLY A 333 14.26 -3.97 17.78
C GLY A 333 13.37 -3.58 16.60
N GLU A 334 13.76 -2.51 15.92
CA GLU A 334 12.99 -1.92 14.84
C GLU A 334 12.93 -2.83 13.62
N VAL A 335 11.74 -2.91 13.02
CA VAL A 335 11.51 -3.56 11.74
C VAL A 335 11.17 -2.46 10.76
N SER A 336 11.85 -2.43 9.62
CA SER A 336 11.68 -1.40 8.61
C SER A 336 11.44 -1.98 7.22
N LEU A 337 10.66 -1.30 6.38
CA LEU A 337 10.64 -1.53 4.93
C LEU A 337 11.71 -0.62 4.34
N ALA A 338 12.55 -1.16 3.47
CA ALA A 338 13.55 -0.38 2.74
C ALA A 338 13.65 -0.87 1.31
N LYS A 339 14.36 -0.13 0.47
CA LYS A 339 14.82 -0.60 -0.82
C LYS A 339 16.31 -0.91 -0.76
N VAL A 340 16.72 -1.99 -1.42
CA VAL A 340 18.14 -2.32 -1.60
C VAL A 340 18.46 -2.46 -3.08
N ASP A 341 19.60 -1.92 -3.49
CA ASP A 341 20.14 -2.14 -4.83
C ASP A 341 20.69 -3.57 -4.94
N ILE A 342 19.87 -4.47 -5.47
CA ILE A 342 20.24 -5.89 -5.57
C ILE A 342 21.35 -6.13 -6.60
N CYS A 343 21.50 -5.24 -7.60
CA CYS A 343 22.57 -5.34 -8.59
C CYS A 343 23.92 -5.10 -7.90
N GLN A 344 24.01 -4.07 -7.06
CA GLN A 344 25.22 -3.81 -6.29
C GLN A 344 25.51 -4.87 -5.23
N VAL A 345 24.48 -5.39 -4.54
CA VAL A 345 24.67 -6.53 -3.62
C VAL A 345 25.24 -7.76 -4.35
N LYS A 346 24.76 -8.05 -5.57
CA LYS A 346 25.31 -9.14 -6.39
C LYS A 346 26.73 -8.85 -6.86
N LYS A 347 27.02 -7.62 -7.28
CA LYS A 347 28.36 -7.19 -7.70
C LYS A 347 29.38 -7.35 -6.57
N LEU A 348 29.02 -6.95 -5.35
CA LEU A 348 29.86 -7.13 -4.15
C LEU A 348 30.12 -8.60 -3.83
N ARG A 349 29.16 -9.49 -4.12
CA ARG A 349 29.24 -10.91 -3.77
C ARG A 349 29.90 -11.80 -4.82
N ASN A 350 29.68 -11.49 -6.10
CA ASN A 350 30.10 -12.30 -7.23
C ASN A 350 31.24 -11.68 -8.04
N HIS A 351 31.66 -10.44 -7.75
CA HIS A 351 32.64 -9.67 -8.54
C HIS A 351 32.28 -9.55 -10.04
N GLU A 352 31.01 -9.72 -10.40
CA GLU A 352 30.53 -9.58 -11.77
C GLU A 352 30.28 -8.10 -12.10
N VAL A 353 31.01 -7.58 -13.08
CA VAL A 353 30.90 -6.21 -13.58
C VAL A 353 30.07 -6.25 -14.85
N THR A 354 28.76 -6.14 -14.70
CA THR A 354 27.89 -5.70 -15.80
C THR A 354 27.21 -4.41 -15.37
N ASP A 355 27.40 -3.35 -16.18
CA ASP A 355 26.67 -2.09 -16.03
C ASP A 355 25.18 -2.40 -16.20
N THR A 356 24.51 -2.50 -15.08
CA THR A 356 23.08 -2.72 -15.00
C THR A 356 22.53 -1.60 -14.12
N GLU A 357 21.52 -0.91 -14.63
CA GLU A 357 20.81 0.12 -13.88
C GLU A 357 20.42 -0.40 -12.48
N PRO A 358 20.42 0.46 -11.45
CA PRO A 358 20.12 0.07 -10.08
C PRO A 358 18.73 -0.55 -10.01
N LYS A 359 18.67 -1.85 -9.69
CA LYS A 359 17.40 -2.56 -9.51
C LYS A 359 17.03 -2.58 -8.05
N LEU A 360 16.42 -1.48 -7.60
CA LEU A 360 15.90 -1.37 -6.24
C LEU A 360 14.81 -2.41 -6.02
N ARG A 361 14.98 -3.23 -4.97
CA ARG A 361 13.96 -4.18 -4.51
C ARG A 361 13.54 -3.90 -3.08
N PRO A 362 12.24 -4.05 -2.75
CA PRO A 362 11.78 -3.92 -1.37
C PRO A 362 12.33 -5.06 -0.51
N VAL A 363 12.75 -4.71 0.71
CA VAL A 363 13.28 -5.64 1.71
C VAL A 363 12.79 -5.24 3.10
N LEU A 364 12.60 -6.25 3.95
CA LEU A 364 12.39 -6.04 5.38
C LEU A 364 13.74 -6.00 6.10
N VAL A 365 13.99 -4.92 6.82
CA VAL A 365 15.19 -4.70 7.63
C VAL A 365 14.83 -4.94 9.08
N LYS A 366 15.35 -6.01 9.69
CA LYS A 366 15.19 -6.28 11.12
C LYS A 366 16.44 -5.84 11.85
N VAL A 367 16.33 -4.75 12.61
CA VAL A 367 17.42 -4.12 13.35
C VAL A 367 17.49 -4.68 14.77
N LEU A 368 18.67 -5.10 15.17
CA LEU A 368 18.97 -5.52 16.54
C LEU A 368 19.31 -4.28 17.37
N THR A 369 18.35 -3.77 18.13
CA THR A 369 18.54 -2.60 19.00
C THR A 369 18.59 -2.98 20.48
N THR A 370 18.21 -4.21 20.83
CA THR A 370 18.29 -4.73 22.20
C THR A 370 19.72 -5.09 22.60
N LYS A 371 20.01 -4.95 23.90
CA LYS A 371 21.27 -5.38 24.53
C LYS A 371 21.10 -6.65 25.38
N ASP A 372 19.91 -7.23 25.39
CA ASP A 372 19.62 -8.46 26.13
C ASP A 372 20.30 -9.65 25.44
N GLU A 373 21.13 -10.38 26.19
CA GLU A 373 21.94 -11.50 25.67
C GLU A 373 21.09 -12.68 25.16
N VAL A 374 19.90 -12.89 25.72
CA VAL A 374 18.99 -13.95 25.29
C VAL A 374 18.40 -13.59 23.93
N GLN A 375 17.90 -12.37 23.79
CA GLN A 375 17.39 -11.85 22.52
C GLN A 375 18.49 -11.76 21.44
N LEU A 376 19.71 -11.40 21.82
CA LEU A 376 20.86 -11.41 20.94
C LEU A 376 21.18 -12.82 20.43
N THR A 377 21.10 -13.82 21.30
CA THR A 377 21.27 -15.23 20.96
C THR A 377 20.18 -15.71 20.01
N GLU A 378 18.93 -15.32 20.24
CA GLU A 378 17.82 -15.66 19.35
C GLU A 378 17.93 -14.97 17.98
N PHE A 379 18.36 -13.70 17.93
CA PHE A 379 18.65 -13.02 16.67
C PHE A 379 19.69 -13.79 15.83
N ARG A 380 20.78 -14.25 16.47
CA ARG A 380 21.80 -15.08 15.81
C ARG A 380 21.23 -16.44 15.36
N ARG A 381 20.33 -17.04 16.13
CA ARG A 381 19.67 -18.30 15.76
C ARG A 381 18.75 -18.13 14.55
N GLN A 382 17.97 -17.05 14.49
CA GLN A 382 17.15 -16.71 13.33
C GLN A 382 18.02 -16.47 12.10
N LEU A 383 19.12 -15.73 12.23
CA LEU A 383 20.09 -15.51 11.16
C LEU A 383 20.65 -16.84 10.62
N ASP A 384 21.09 -17.75 11.50
CA ASP A 384 21.60 -19.07 11.09
C ASP A 384 20.52 -19.90 10.38
N LEU A 385 19.28 -19.89 10.88
CA LEU A 385 18.14 -20.56 10.25
C LEU A 385 17.90 -20.05 8.82
N PHE A 386 17.70 -18.74 8.66
CA PHE A 386 17.43 -18.15 7.34
C PHE A 386 18.61 -18.27 6.38
N SER A 387 19.85 -18.37 6.88
CA SER A 387 21.02 -18.58 6.03
C SER A 387 21.08 -19.99 5.42
N ARG A 388 20.44 -20.98 6.07
CA ARG A 388 20.46 -22.39 5.68
C ARG A 388 19.22 -22.81 4.89
N VAL A 389 18.07 -22.26 5.25
CA VAL A 389 16.79 -22.65 4.67
C VAL A 389 16.59 -21.92 3.34
N LYS A 390 16.42 -22.69 2.27
CA LYS A 390 16.05 -22.20 0.93
C LYS A 390 14.81 -22.93 0.47
N HIS A 391 13.67 -22.25 0.47
CA HIS A 391 12.39 -22.81 0.06
C HIS A 391 11.53 -21.71 -0.56
N ALA A 392 10.71 -22.05 -1.56
CA ALA A 392 9.89 -21.06 -2.28
C ALA A 392 8.88 -20.33 -1.36
N ASN A 393 8.42 -21.01 -0.31
CA ASN A 393 7.42 -20.48 0.64
C ASN A 393 8.03 -19.93 1.94
N ILE A 394 9.36 -19.73 1.99
CA ILE A 394 10.04 -19.19 3.17
C ILE A 394 10.80 -17.94 2.74
N VAL A 395 10.59 -16.85 3.49
CA VAL A 395 11.27 -15.57 3.26
C VAL A 395 12.77 -15.79 3.20
N ARG A 396 13.40 -15.31 2.13
CA ARG A 396 14.83 -15.45 1.90
C ARG A 396 15.62 -14.38 2.62
N LEU A 397 16.73 -14.77 3.24
CA LEU A 397 17.75 -13.82 3.70
C LEU A 397 18.54 -13.28 2.52
N ILE A 398 18.45 -11.96 2.32
CA ILE A 398 19.17 -11.22 1.28
C ILE A 398 20.56 -10.85 1.76
N GLY A 399 20.69 -10.38 3.01
CA GLY A 399 21.95 -9.92 3.55
C GLY A 399 21.94 -9.63 5.05
N LEU A 400 23.10 -9.26 5.56
CA LEU A 400 23.39 -8.88 6.94
C LEU A 400 24.22 -7.60 6.90
N CYS A 401 23.79 -6.56 7.59
CA CYS A 401 24.63 -5.39 7.83
C CYS A 401 25.33 -5.55 9.18
N ASN A 402 26.65 -5.75 9.15
CA ASN A 402 27.48 -6.02 10.33
C ASN A 402 28.69 -5.08 10.48
N GLU A 403 28.88 -4.13 9.57
CA GLU A 403 30.04 -3.23 9.56
C GLU A 403 30.03 -2.20 10.71
N SER A 404 28.85 -1.89 11.24
CA SER A 404 28.67 -0.99 12.38
C SER A 404 27.48 -1.45 13.22
N GLU A 405 27.32 -0.99 14.45
CA GLU A 405 26.06 -1.18 15.20
C GLU A 405 25.00 -0.16 14.75
N PRO A 406 23.69 -0.46 14.84
CA PRO A 406 23.09 -1.75 15.22
C PRO A 406 23.07 -2.76 14.07
N HIS A 407 23.39 -4.03 14.33
CA HIS A 407 23.36 -5.08 13.31
C HIS A 407 21.94 -5.25 12.73
N CYS A 408 21.81 -5.52 11.43
CA CYS A 408 20.49 -5.76 10.85
C CYS A 408 20.47 -6.88 9.80
N MET A 409 19.36 -7.63 9.76
CA MET A 409 19.09 -8.65 8.74
C MET A 409 18.21 -8.06 7.65
N LEU A 410 18.56 -8.32 6.40
CA LEU A 410 17.79 -7.95 5.22
C LEU A 410 17.04 -9.19 4.72
N LEU A 411 15.72 -9.19 4.87
CA LEU A 411 14.83 -10.25 4.45
C LEU A 411 14.06 -9.82 3.20
N GLU A 412 13.75 -10.78 2.33
CA GLU A 412 12.89 -10.55 1.18
C GLU A 412 11.52 -10.03 1.63
N HIS A 413 11.04 -8.96 1.00
CA HIS A 413 9.67 -8.52 1.16
C HIS A 413 8.80 -9.32 0.19
N THR A 414 7.68 -9.80 0.70
CA THR A 414 6.72 -10.65 0.00
C THR A 414 5.35 -10.05 0.26
N ASP A 415 4.62 -9.76 -0.80
CA ASP A 415 3.27 -9.22 -0.74
C ASP A 415 2.33 -10.38 -0.37
N TRP A 416 1.96 -10.50 0.91
CA TRP A 416 0.90 -11.44 1.34
C TRP A 416 -0.38 -10.68 1.68
#